data_AF-A0AAV8VAI8-F1
#
_entry.id   AF-A0AAV8VAI8-F1
#
_cell.length_a   1.000
_cell.length_b   1.000
_cell.length_c   1.000
_cell.angle_alpha   90.00
_cell.angle_beta   90.00
_cell.angle_gamma   90.00
#
_symmetry.space_group_name_H-M   'P 1'
#
loop_
_entity.id
_entity.type
_entity.pdbx_description
1 polymer ?
#
loop_
_entity_poly.entity_id
_entity_poly.type
_entity_poly.pdbx_seq_one_letter_code
_entity_poly.pdbx_strand_id
1 'polypeptide(L)'
;MLECPVCKEYMHPPIYQCLLGHTMCNNCKSKADKCPMAGCEANIETTRNYILEDLSKKVELPQLEEKKVVKAEGGVKRNSVEDGDGNDTPSKIQKKLGSSLRIPLASETKLGHNR
;
A
#
# COMPACT_ATOMS: atom_id res chain seq x y z
N MET A 1 11.45 15.78 -1.42
CA MET A 1 12.64 15.04 -1.85
C MET A 1 12.48 13.60 -1.39
N LEU A 2 12.44 12.62 -2.31
CA LEU A 2 12.17 11.21 -1.98
C LEU A 2 13.49 10.46 -1.71
N GLU A 3 13.97 10.53 -0.47
CA GLU A 3 15.19 9.87 -0.01
C GLU A 3 14.86 8.58 0.76
N CYS A 4 15.59 7.51 0.52
CA CYS A 4 15.44 6.25 1.25
C CYS A 4 15.95 6.40 2.70
N PRO A 5 15.15 6.09 3.72
CA PRO A 5 15.60 6.22 5.11
C PRO A 5 16.72 5.24 5.49
N VAL A 6 16.90 4.17 4.70
CA VAL A 6 17.85 3.08 4.96
C VAL A 6 19.22 3.37 4.35
N CYS A 7 19.30 3.59 3.03
CA CYS A 7 20.56 3.83 2.34
C CYS A 7 20.87 5.30 2.09
N LYS A 8 19.93 6.21 2.39
CA LYS A 8 20.07 7.66 2.14
C LYS A 8 20.26 8.03 0.67
N GLU A 9 19.92 7.11 -0.24
CA GLU A 9 19.91 7.37 -1.68
C GLU A 9 18.52 7.82 -2.14
N TYR A 10 18.48 8.52 -3.28
CA TYR A 10 17.22 8.87 -3.92
C TYR A 10 16.43 7.62 -4.33
N MET A 11 15.14 7.63 -4.02
CA MET A 11 14.25 6.54 -4.42
C MET A 11 13.84 6.72 -5.86
N HIS A 12 14.10 5.70 -6.68
CA HIS A 12 13.62 5.57 -8.04
C HIS A 12 12.68 4.37 -8.17
N PRO A 13 11.80 4.34 -9.18
CA PRO A 13 10.96 3.19 -9.44
C PRO A 13 11.82 1.94 -9.71
N PRO A 14 11.50 0.76 -9.14
CA PRO A 14 10.36 0.48 -8.27
C PRO A 14 10.59 0.86 -6.80
N ILE A 15 9.58 1.49 -6.19
CA ILE A 15 9.54 1.83 -4.76
C ILE A 15 8.60 0.85 -4.07
N TYR A 16 9.09 0.17 -3.04
CA TYR A 16 8.34 -0.87 -2.32
C TYR A 16 7.77 -0.34 -1.00
N GLN A 17 6.74 -1.00 -0.51
CA GLN A 17 6.12 -0.70 0.77
C GLN A 17 5.88 -1.97 1.59
N CYS A 18 6.20 -1.96 2.88
CA CYS A 18 5.83 -3.05 3.78
C CYS A 18 4.34 -3.01 4.14
N LEU A 19 3.81 -4.07 4.76
CA LEU A 19 2.39 -4.16 5.15
C LEU A 19 1.91 -3.03 6.08
N LEU A 20 2.82 -2.38 6.81
CA LEU A 20 2.51 -1.26 7.70
C LEU A 20 2.63 0.11 7.04
N GLY A 21 3.11 0.18 5.79
CA GLY A 21 3.16 1.45 5.06
C GLY A 21 4.54 2.08 4.88
N HIS A 22 5.61 1.48 5.40
CA HIS A 22 6.96 2.04 5.26
C HIS A 22 7.54 1.80 3.87
N THR A 23 8.14 2.83 3.30
CA THR A 23 8.63 2.83 1.92
C THR A 23 10.14 2.65 1.84
N MET A 24 10.59 1.97 0.79
CA MET A 24 11.99 1.65 0.58
C MET A 24 12.34 1.53 -0.89
N CYS A 25 13.60 1.79 -1.23
CA CYS A 25 14.09 1.64 -2.60
C CYS A 25 14.30 0.16 -2.96
N ASN A 26 14.37 -0.12 -4.26
CA ASN A 26 14.64 -1.46 -4.78
C ASN A 26 15.92 -2.09 -4.21
N ASN A 27 16.98 -1.30 -4.00
CA ASN A 27 18.26 -1.77 -3.46
C ASN A 27 18.12 -2.30 -2.03
N CYS A 28 17.37 -1.59 -1.18
CA CYS A 28 17.12 -2.02 0.20
C CYS A 28 16.17 -3.21 0.27
N LYS A 29 15.16 -3.27 -0.59
CA LYS A 29 14.25 -4.42 -0.69
C LYS A 29 15.00 -5.70 -1.07
N SER A 30 15.99 -5.63 -1.96
CA SER A 30 16.78 -6.81 -2.35
C SER A 30 17.69 -7.34 -1.24
N LYS A 31 17.93 -6.55 -0.19
CA LYS A 31 18.82 -6.90 0.93
C LYS A 31 18.06 -7.37 2.17
N ALA A 32 16.73 -7.23 2.20
CA ALA A 32 15.91 -7.54 3.36
C ALA A 32 14.51 -8.02 2.96
N ASP A 33 14.09 -9.16 3.51
CA ASP A 33 12.72 -9.69 3.36
C ASP A 33 11.72 -9.03 4.34
N LYS A 34 12.24 -8.36 5.37
CA LYS A 34 11.49 -7.65 6.41
C LYS A 34 11.84 -6.17 6.42
N CYS A 35 10.89 -5.36 6.87
CA CYS A 35 11.05 -3.91 6.92
C CYS A 35 12.29 -3.51 7.73
N PRO A 36 13.26 -2.78 7.14
CA PRO A 36 14.48 -2.37 7.84
C PRO A 36 14.29 -1.13 8.75
N MET A 37 13.08 -0.56 8.79
CA MET A 37 12.79 0.58 9.67
C MET A 37 12.77 0.15 11.14
N ALA A 38 13.34 0.97 12.01
CA ALA A 38 13.40 0.72 13.43
C ALA A 38 12.00 0.48 14.01
N GLY A 39 11.81 -0.64 14.72
CA GLY A 39 10.53 -1.00 15.33
C GLY A 39 9.47 -1.57 14.38
N CYS A 40 9.85 -1.91 13.14
CA CYS A 40 8.94 -2.53 12.18
C CYS A 40 9.42 -3.93 11.78
N GLU A 41 8.62 -4.96 12.06
CA GLU A 41 8.94 -6.36 11.72
C GLU A 41 8.07 -6.91 10.57
N ALA A 42 7.32 -6.02 9.93
CA ALA A 42 6.41 -6.34 8.84
C ALA A 42 7.16 -6.86 7.61
N ASN A 43 6.57 -7.85 6.94
CA ASN A 43 7.13 -8.38 5.71
C ASN A 43 7.04 -7.35 4.58
N ILE A 44 8.04 -7.37 3.71
CA ILE A 44 8.07 -6.59 2.47
C ILE A 44 7.60 -7.51 1.36
N GLU A 45 6.33 -7.42 1.01
CA GLU A 45 5.80 -8.17 -0.13
C GLU A 45 6.18 -7.48 -1.46
N THR A 46 5.62 -7.94 -2.57
CA THR A 46 5.82 -7.32 -3.89
C THR A 46 5.01 -6.03 -4.09
N THR A 47 4.42 -5.50 -3.02
CA THR A 47 3.60 -4.29 -3.05
C THR A 47 4.45 -3.06 -3.33
N ARG A 48 4.19 -2.44 -4.50
CA ARG A 48 4.84 -1.20 -4.94
C ARG A 48 4.00 0.02 -4.62
N ASN A 49 4.66 1.14 -4.36
CA ASN A 49 4.03 2.43 -4.17
C ASN A 49 4.10 3.26 -5.46
N TYR A 50 3.13 3.05 -6.35
CA TYR A 50 3.02 3.71 -7.65
C TYR A 50 2.92 5.24 -7.57
N ILE A 51 2.36 5.76 -6.48
CA ILE A 51 2.27 7.21 -6.25
C ILE A 51 3.66 7.78 -6.03
N LEU A 52 4.46 7.14 -5.16
CA LEU A 52 5.85 7.55 -4.96
C LEU A 52 6.69 7.33 -6.21
N GLU A 53 6.42 6.28 -6.99
CA GLU A 53 7.08 6.08 -8.28
C GLU A 53 6.79 7.24 -9.25
N ASP A 54 5.54 7.72 -9.33
CA ASP A 54 5.17 8.87 -10.16
C ASP A 54 5.79 10.18 -9.65
N LEU A 55 5.75 10.42 -8.34
CA LEU A 55 6.38 11.59 -7.72
C LEU A 55 7.89 11.60 -7.91
N SER A 56 8.56 10.44 -7.84
CA SER A 56 10.01 10.32 -8.04
C SER A 56 10.45 10.71 -9.45
N LYS A 57 9.57 10.58 -10.45
CA LYS A 57 9.84 11.01 -11.83
C LYS A 57 9.67 12.53 -12.00
N LYS A 58 8.78 13.13 -11.23
CA LYS A 58 8.45 14.57 -11.29
C LYS A 58 9.39 15.44 -10.46
N VAL A 59 10.23 14.85 -9.61
CA VAL A 59 11.37 15.54 -9.00
C VAL A 59 12.47 15.66 -10.07
N GLU A 60 12.18 16.43 -11.12
CA GLU A 60 13.20 16.97 -12.00
C GLU A 60 13.94 18.04 -11.18
N LEU A 61 15.09 17.66 -10.61
CA LEU A 61 16.14 18.65 -10.35
C LEU A 61 16.38 19.40 -11.67
N PRO A 62 16.61 20.73 -11.68
CA PRO A 62 16.80 21.48 -12.92
C PRO A 62 17.96 20.87 -13.69
N GLN A 63 17.61 20.01 -14.65
CA GLN A 63 18.56 19.38 -15.54
C GLN A 63 18.88 20.47 -16.54
N LEU A 64 20.16 20.84 -16.62
CA LEU A 64 20.64 21.68 -17.70
C LEU A 64 20.13 21.09 -19.01
N GLU A 65 19.30 21.87 -19.67
CA GLU A 65 18.45 21.44 -20.78
C GLU A 65 19.29 20.96 -21.96
N GLU A 66 19.14 19.69 -22.34
CA GLU A 66 19.39 19.28 -23.72
C GLU A 66 18.22 18.43 -24.25
N LYS A 67 17.14 19.17 -24.54
CA LYS A 67 16.21 19.02 -25.68
C LYS A 67 16.08 17.61 -26.27
N LYS A 68 14.90 17.01 -26.09
CA LYS A 68 14.12 16.52 -27.25
C LYS A 68 12.66 16.92 -27.17
N VAL A 69 12.36 17.96 -27.93
CA VAL A 69 11.03 18.30 -28.42
C VAL A 69 10.50 17.12 -29.25
N VAL A 70 9.37 16.53 -28.84
CA VAL A 70 8.32 16.15 -29.78
C VAL A 70 6.95 16.43 -29.14
N LYS A 71 6.20 17.29 -29.83
CA LYS A 71 4.81 17.76 -29.61
C LYS A 71 3.81 16.59 -29.53
N ALA A 72 2.56 16.69 -29.06
CA ALA A 72 1.61 17.77 -29.15
C ALA A 72 0.45 17.60 -28.13
N GLU A 73 -0.29 18.69 -27.96
CA GLU A 73 -1.45 18.84 -27.10
C GLU A 73 -2.73 18.34 -27.80
N GLY A 74 -3.68 17.82 -27.00
CA GLY A 74 -5.10 17.84 -27.34
C GLY A 74 -5.68 16.57 -27.97
N GLY A 75 -6.59 15.92 -27.23
CA GLY A 75 -7.55 14.98 -27.82
C GLY A 75 -8.13 13.95 -26.87
N VAL A 76 -8.95 14.36 -25.90
CA VAL A 76 -9.91 13.43 -25.28
C VAL A 76 -10.92 13.05 -26.36
N LYS A 77 -10.78 11.85 -26.93
CA LYS A 77 -11.80 11.22 -27.76
C LYS A 77 -12.43 10.08 -26.96
N ARG A 78 -13.58 10.37 -26.35
CA ARG A 78 -14.56 9.34 -25.95
C ARG A 78 -15.28 8.88 -27.22
N ASN A 79 -15.39 7.57 -27.39
CA ASN A 79 -16.42 6.82 -28.15
C ASN A 79 -16.27 5.37 -27.63
N SER A 80 -17.21 4.81 -26.86
CA SER A 80 -18.47 4.18 -27.30
C SER A 80 -18.25 2.93 -28.15
N VAL A 81 -18.23 1.77 -27.47
CA VAL A 81 -18.83 0.52 -27.93
C VAL A 81 -19.49 -0.15 -26.70
N GLU A 82 -20.82 -0.09 -26.69
CA GLU A 82 -21.72 -1.08 -26.08
C GLU A 82 -21.66 -2.32 -27.01
N ASP A 83 -21.65 -3.57 -26.55
CA ASP A 83 -22.78 -4.42 -26.15
C ASP A 83 -22.22 -5.60 -25.32
N GLY A 84 -22.73 -5.96 -24.12
CA GLY A 84 -23.92 -6.81 -23.88
C GLY A 84 -23.57 -8.31 -24.07
N ASP A 85 -23.60 -9.23 -23.09
CA ASP A 85 -24.74 -9.74 -22.31
C ASP A 85 -24.19 -10.77 -21.28
N GLY A 86 -24.56 -10.74 -19.98
CA GLY A 86 -25.61 -11.58 -19.37
C GLY A 86 -25.01 -12.91 -18.87
N ASN A 87 -25.24 -13.48 -17.68
CA ASN A 87 -26.18 -13.34 -16.58
C ASN A 87 -25.59 -14.20 -15.45
N ASP A 88 -25.61 -13.77 -14.19
CA ASP A 88 -25.78 -14.71 -13.07
C ASP A 88 -26.45 -13.99 -11.89
N THR A 89 -27.68 -14.42 -11.65
CA THR A 89 -28.70 -13.92 -10.73
C THR A 89 -28.29 -13.67 -9.26
N PRO A 90 -28.95 -12.73 -8.56
CA PRO A 90 -28.86 -12.60 -7.11
C PRO A 90 -29.84 -13.57 -6.43
N SER A 91 -29.32 -14.55 -5.69
CA SER A 91 -30.15 -15.42 -4.84
C SER A 91 -29.68 -15.42 -3.38
N LYS A 92 -30.58 -14.90 -2.55
CA LYS A 92 -30.88 -15.28 -1.16
C LYS A 92 -29.87 -14.89 -0.06
N ILE A 93 -30.20 -13.73 0.51
CA ILE A 93 -30.25 -13.51 1.96
C ILE A 93 -30.72 -14.79 2.67
N GLN A 94 -29.85 -15.40 3.46
CA GLN A 94 -30.24 -16.33 4.52
C GLN A 94 -29.80 -15.74 5.85
N LYS A 95 -30.79 -15.17 6.55
CA LYS A 95 -30.72 -14.90 7.98
C LYS A 95 -30.65 -16.27 8.67
N LYS A 96 -29.55 -16.57 9.37
CA LYS A 96 -29.58 -17.60 10.42
C LYS A 96 -29.30 -16.98 11.78
N LEU A 97 -30.32 -17.14 12.59
CA LEU A 97 -30.51 -16.83 13.98
C LEU A 97 -29.59 -17.69 14.86
N GLY A 98 -28.95 -17.05 15.85
CA GLY A 98 -28.71 -17.61 17.18
C GLY A 98 -27.73 -18.77 17.31
N SER A 99 -26.56 -18.50 17.89
CA SER A 99 -25.89 -19.40 18.84
C SER A 99 -24.95 -18.58 19.72
N SER A 100 -25.29 -18.52 21.01
CA SER A 100 -24.57 -17.81 22.07
C SER A 100 -23.08 -18.14 22.10
N LEU A 101 -22.23 -17.20 21.72
CA LEU A 101 -20.85 -17.21 22.21
C LEU A 101 -20.86 -16.52 23.58
N ARG A 102 -20.88 -17.35 24.64
CA ARG A 102 -20.78 -16.89 26.02
C ARG A 102 -19.49 -16.11 26.19
N ILE A 103 -19.64 -14.85 26.57
CA ILE A 103 -18.59 -14.06 27.19
C ILE A 103 -18.42 -14.63 28.61
N PRO A 104 -17.27 -15.20 29.01
CA PRO A 104 -16.99 -15.34 30.43
C PRO A 104 -16.78 -13.94 31.00
N LEU A 105 -17.79 -13.48 31.74
CA LEU A 105 -17.73 -12.35 32.66
C LEU A 105 -16.55 -12.50 33.62
N ALA A 106 -15.90 -11.36 33.89
CA ALA A 106 -14.93 -11.18 34.95
C ALA A 106 -15.42 -11.85 36.25
N SER A 107 -14.55 -12.66 36.87
CA SER A 107 -14.70 -13.07 38.25
C SER A 107 -13.69 -12.29 39.08
N GLU A 108 -14.19 -11.22 39.67
CA GLU A 108 -13.51 -10.50 40.73
C GLU A 108 -13.30 -11.44 41.91
N THR A 109 -12.05 -11.67 42.31
CA THR A 109 -11.76 -12.29 43.60
C THR A 109 -10.92 -11.35 44.44
N LYS A 110 -11.67 -10.58 45.24
CA LYS A 110 -11.43 -10.20 46.63
C LYS A 110 -10.01 -9.77 47.04
N LEU A 111 -9.97 -8.49 47.40
CA LEU A 111 -9.33 -7.94 48.59
C LEU A 111 -8.98 -9.02 49.65
N GLY A 112 -7.68 -9.20 49.90
CA GLY A 112 -7.14 -9.99 51.00
C GLY A 112 -6.01 -9.23 51.65
N HIS A 113 -6.35 -8.41 52.66
CA HIS A 113 -5.38 -7.99 53.67
C HIS A 113 -4.95 -9.23 54.48
N ASN A 114 -3.66 -9.25 54.89
CA ASN A 114 -3.14 -9.67 56.20
C ASN A 114 -1.90 -10.60 56.11
N ARG A 115 -0.69 -10.02 56.13
CA ARG A 115 0.25 -10.07 57.26
C ARG A 115 1.44 -9.16 57.00
#